data_AF-A0A8X6K1A6-F1
#
_entry.id   AF-A0A8X6K1A6-F1
#
_cell.length_a   1.000
_cell.length_b   1.000
_cell.length_c   1.000
_cell.angle_alpha   90.00
_cell.angle_beta   90.00
_cell.angle_gamma   90.00
#
_symmetry.space_group_name_H-M   'P 1'
#
loop_
_entity.id
_entity.type
_entity.pdbx_description
1 polymer ?
#
loop_
_entity_poly.entity_id
_entity_poly.type
_entity_poly.pdbx_seq_one_letter_code
_entity_poly.pdbx_strand_id
1 'polypeptide(L)'
;MKDNLLRKRKPGSKLRPFKTKKAEEVAYQVLPIFLTFGAPAILQSDNGRECSNQVISELCAMWKDVKIVHGKPRHSQTQGSVERANQDIQNMLTATDER
;
A
#
# COMPACT_ATOMS: atom_id res chain seq x y z
N MET A 1 -30.51 19.54 -1.11
CA MET A 1 -30.41 18.53 -2.21
C MET A 1 -28.98 18.48 -2.75
N LYS A 2 -27.99 18.14 -1.90
CA LYS A 2 -26.58 18.01 -2.28
C LYS A 2 -25.93 16.82 -1.56
N ASP A 3 -26.57 15.66 -1.61
CA ASP A 3 -26.01 14.42 -1.08
C ASP A 3 -25.78 13.45 -2.24
N ASN A 4 -24.77 13.73 -3.07
CA ASN A 4 -24.29 12.74 -4.03
C ASN A 4 -22.81 12.92 -4.41
N LEU A 5 -21.96 13.26 -3.43
CA LEU A 5 -20.50 13.32 -3.65
C LEU A 5 -19.73 12.64 -2.53
N LEU A 6 -20.14 11.43 -2.17
CA LEU A 6 -19.21 10.45 -1.63
C LEU A 6 -19.54 9.11 -2.25
N ARG A 7 -19.28 9.00 -3.56
CA ARG A 7 -19.24 7.72 -4.27
C ARG A 7 -18.24 6.87 -3.50
N LYS A 8 -18.75 6.01 -2.60
CA LYS A 8 -17.94 5.13 -1.74
C LYS A 8 -17.01 4.35 -2.66
N ARG A 9 -15.77 4.81 -2.81
CA ARG A 9 -14.76 4.10 -3.59
C ARG A 9 -14.64 2.75 -2.92
N LYS A 10 -15.05 1.68 -3.62
CA LYS A 10 -14.95 0.33 -3.08
C LYS A 10 -13.50 0.12 -2.63
N PRO A 11 -13.25 -0.32 -1.39
CA PRO A 11 -11.91 -0.73 -1.00
C PRO A 11 -11.53 -1.91 -1.90
N GLY A 12 -10.52 -1.72 -2.74
CA GLY A 12 -9.98 -2.74 -3.63
C GLY A 12 -8.48 -2.84 -3.42
N SER A 13 -7.97 -4.05 -3.29
CA SER A 13 -6.53 -4.32 -3.27
C SER A 13 -5.93 -4.04 -4.65
N LYS A 14 -4.75 -3.40 -4.68
CA LYS A 14 -3.95 -3.21 -5.89
C LYS A 14 -2.61 -3.87 -5.69
N LEU A 15 -2.26 -4.74 -6.63
CA LEU A 15 -0.99 -5.46 -6.65
C LEU A 15 -0.14 -4.91 -7.79
N ARG A 16 1.12 -4.61 -7.49
CA ARG A 16 2.14 -4.22 -8.45
C ARG A 16 3.33 -5.15 -8.26
N PRO A 17 3.78 -5.87 -9.30
CA PRO A 17 4.96 -6.70 -9.18
C PRO A 17 6.21 -5.82 -9.10
N PHE A 18 7.17 -6.25 -8.28
CA PHE A 18 8.50 -5.68 -8.19
C PHE A 18 9.52 -6.73 -8.60
N LYS A 19 10.51 -6.34 -9.39
CA LYS A 19 11.70 -7.16 -9.70
C LYS A 19 12.72 -7.08 -8.58
N THR A 20 12.83 -5.92 -7.92
CA THR A 20 13.77 -5.67 -6.82
C THR A 20 13.10 -4.91 -5.68
N LYS A 21 13.69 -4.99 -4.48
CA LYS A 21 13.27 -4.18 -3.31
C LYS A 21 13.91 -2.79 -3.27
N LYS A 22 14.47 -2.30 -4.39
CA LYS A 22 15.12 -0.98 -4.43
C LYS A 22 14.08 0.12 -4.25
N ALA A 23 14.45 1.15 -3.51
CA ALA A 23 13.55 2.26 -3.19
C ALA A 23 13.01 2.95 -4.45
N GLU A 24 13.86 3.13 -5.46
CA GLU A 24 13.50 3.69 -6.78
C GLU A 24 12.33 2.92 -7.41
N GLU A 25 12.41 1.59 -7.46
CA GLU A 25 11.37 0.75 -8.06
C GLU A 25 10.06 0.83 -7.28
N VAL A 26 10.13 0.92 -5.95
CA VAL A 26 8.97 1.18 -5.10
C VAL A 26 8.34 2.53 -5.44
N ALA A 27 9.13 3.59 -5.62
CA ALA A 27 8.63 4.90 -6.00
C ALA A 27 7.84 4.84 -7.33
N TYR A 28 8.44 4.19 -8.34
CA TYR A 28 7.87 4.06 -9.67
C TYR A 28 6.51 3.34 -9.68
N GLN A 29 6.29 2.36 -8.79
CA GLN A 29 5.02 1.65 -8.74
C GLN A 29 3.98 2.30 -7.81
N VAL A 30 4.42 2.96 -6.73
CA VAL A 30 3.53 3.61 -5.76
C VAL A 30 2.97 4.93 -6.29
N LEU A 31 3.77 5.73 -6.99
CA LEU A 31 3.33 7.03 -7.52
C LEU A 31 2.09 6.92 -8.43
N PRO A 32 2.00 5.99 -9.40
CA PRO A 32 0.79 5.81 -10.21
C PRO A 32 -0.46 5.47 -9.40
N ILE A 33 -0.32 4.78 -8.26
CA ILE A 33 -1.45 4.47 -7.37
C ILE A 33 -1.98 5.77 -6.77
N PHE A 34 -1.10 6.64 -6.28
CA PHE A 34 -1.47 7.94 -5.71
C PHE A 34 -2.08 8.85 -6.77
N LEU A 35 -1.56 8.84 -8.01
CA LEU A 35 -2.13 9.61 -9.12
C LEU A 35 -3.50 9.08 -9.56
N THR A 36 -3.72 7.76 -9.48
CA THR A 36 -5.01 7.15 -9.85
C THR A 36 -6.09 7.42 -8.78
N PHE A 37 -5.71 7.30 -7.50
CA PHE A 37 -6.67 7.35 -6.40
C PHE A 37 -6.74 8.70 -5.68
N GLY A 38 -5.78 9.58 -5.93
CA GLY A 38 -5.51 10.74 -5.09
C GLY A 38 -4.58 10.37 -3.93
N ALA A 39 -3.99 11.39 -3.32
CA ALA A 39 -3.18 11.21 -2.13
C ALA A 39 -4.04 10.70 -0.96
N PRO A 40 -3.59 9.66 -0.24
CA PRO A 40 -4.35 9.13 0.89
C PRO A 40 -4.27 10.08 2.09
N ALA A 41 -5.38 10.30 2.80
CA ALA A 41 -5.35 11.08 4.04
C ALA A 41 -4.50 10.39 5.14
N ILE A 42 -4.47 9.05 5.14
CA ILE A 42 -3.67 8.24 6.05
C ILE A 42 -2.97 7.15 5.23
N LEU A 43 -1.66 7.08 5.32
CA LEU A 43 -0.86 6.00 4.77
C LEU A 43 -0.28 5.15 5.90
N GLN A 44 -0.65 3.88 5.98
CA GLN A 44 -0.10 2.95 6.95
C GLN A 44 1.00 2.09 6.31
N SER A 45 2.25 2.25 6.76
CA SER A 45 3.40 1.43 6.35
C SER A 45 3.91 0.61 7.54
N ASP A 46 4.65 -0.47 7.27
CA ASP A 46 5.34 -1.21 8.32
C ASP A 46 6.61 -0.47 8.81
N ASN A 47 7.21 -0.96 9.90
CA ASN A 47 8.49 -0.46 10.41
C ASN A 47 9.70 -1.22 9.83
N GLY A 48 9.58 -1.79 8.63
CA GLY A 48 10.69 -2.50 8.01
C GLY A 48 11.94 -1.61 7.96
N ARG A 49 13.14 -2.18 8.14
CA ARG A 49 14.40 -1.46 7.87
C ARG A 49 14.68 -1.32 6.37
N GLU A 50 13.66 -1.49 5.53
CA GLU A 50 13.82 -1.55 4.08
C GLU A 50 13.97 -0.14 3.49
N CYS A 51 14.76 -0.04 2.41
CA CYS A 51 15.07 1.22 1.72
C CYS A 51 13.83 1.96 1.20
N SER A 52 12.71 1.27 1.04
CA SER A 52 11.42 1.78 0.57
C SER A 52 10.78 2.80 1.50
N ASN A 53 11.06 2.74 2.81
CA ASN A 53 10.44 3.64 3.79
C ASN A 53 10.83 5.11 3.58
N GLN A 54 12.07 5.37 3.18
CA GLN A 54 12.51 6.72 2.86
C GLN A 54 11.78 7.27 1.63
N VAL A 55 11.68 6.47 0.57
CA VAL A 55 10.95 6.85 -0.66
C VAL A 55 9.47 7.10 -0.39
N ILE A 56 8.83 6.27 0.44
CA ILE A 56 7.43 6.48 0.81
C ILE A 56 7.27 7.80 1.58
N SER A 57 8.21 8.12 2.48
CA SER A 57 8.22 9.39 3.21
C SER A 57 8.35 10.59 2.26
N GLU A 58 9.30 10.53 1.33
CA GLU A 58 9.53 11.59 0.33
C GLU A 58 8.33 11.78 -0.60
N LEU A 59 7.71 10.69 -1.06
CA LEU A 59 6.48 10.75 -1.84
C LEU A 59 5.37 11.43 -1.04
N CYS A 60 5.15 11.02 0.22
CA CYS A 60 4.11 11.63 1.05
C CYS A 60 4.39 13.11 1.33
N ALA A 61 5.66 13.53 1.43
CA ALA A 61 6.02 14.93 1.62
C ALA A 61 5.57 15.84 0.46
N MET A 62 5.30 15.29 -0.73
CA MET A 62 4.71 16.05 -1.84
C MET A 62 3.26 16.49 -1.57
N TRP A 63 2.57 15.89 -0.58
CA TRP A 63 1.18 16.19 -0.25
C TRP A 63 1.05 16.59 1.22
N LYS A 64 0.66 17.84 1.47
CA LYS A 64 0.58 18.44 2.83
C LYS A 64 -0.37 17.71 3.79
N ASP A 65 -1.38 17.01 3.25
CA ASP A 65 -2.45 16.40 4.04
C ASP A 65 -2.29 14.89 4.27
N VAL A 66 -1.18 14.29 3.82
CA VAL A 66 -0.93 12.85 4.01
C VAL A 66 -0.31 12.61 5.39
N LYS A 67 -1.03 11.88 6.25
CA LYS A 67 -0.48 11.42 7.53
C LYS A 67 0.10 10.01 7.39
N ILE A 68 1.42 9.89 7.54
CA ILE A 68 2.08 8.58 7.62
C ILE A 68 1.92 8.02 9.04
N VAL A 69 1.39 6.80 9.14
CA VAL A 69 1.30 6.04 10.38
C VAL A 69 2.13 4.78 10.21
N HIS A 70 3.09 4.57 11.11
CA HIS A 70 3.80 3.31 11.16
C HIS A 70 3.08 2.37 12.13
N GLY A 71 2.97 1.09 11.78
CA GLY A 71 2.43 0.07 12.70
C GLY A 71 3.21 0.02 14.01
N LYS A 72 2.66 -0.53 15.10
CA LYS A 72 3.47 -0.74 16.31
C LYS A 72 4.49 -1.85 16.07
N PRO A 73 5.76 -1.69 16.51
CA PRO A 73 6.72 -2.80 16.50
C PRO A 73 6.11 -4.00 17.25
N ARG A 74 5.96 -5.14 16.56
CA ARG A 74 5.43 -6.41 17.10
C ARG A 74 3.91 -6.50 17.37
N HIS A 75 3.07 -5.71 16.70
CA HIS A 75 1.60 -5.92 16.72
C HIS A 75 1.02 -6.26 15.34
N SER A 76 1.13 -7.53 14.96
CA SER A 76 0.54 -8.14 13.74
C SER A 76 -0.99 -7.96 13.65
N GLN A 77 -1.69 -7.83 14.79
CA GLN A 77 -3.15 -7.62 14.80
C GLN A 77 -3.63 -6.38 14.02
N THR A 78 -2.82 -5.32 13.92
CA THR A 78 -3.19 -4.09 13.18
C THR A 78 -2.95 -4.18 11.67
N GLN A 79 -2.31 -5.26 11.19
CA GLN A 79 -1.99 -5.50 9.78
C GLN A 79 -2.59 -6.80 9.23
N GLY A 80 -3.39 -7.53 10.02
CA GLY A 80 -3.93 -8.83 9.64
C GLY A 80 -4.73 -8.86 8.33
N SER A 81 -5.33 -7.75 7.90
CA SER A 81 -6.00 -7.68 6.59
C SER A 81 -5.03 -7.73 5.42
N VAL A 82 -3.86 -7.09 5.55
CA VAL A 82 -2.80 -7.13 4.53
C VAL A 82 -2.11 -8.50 4.55
N GLU A 83 -1.84 -9.04 5.74
CA GLU A 83 -1.25 -10.38 5.90
C GLU A 83 -2.14 -11.47 5.29
N ARG A 84 -3.45 -11.45 5.57
CA ARG A 84 -4.41 -12.37 4.94
C ARG A 84 -4.46 -12.22 3.43
N ALA A 85 -4.54 -11.00 2.93
CA ALA A 85 -4.54 -10.76 1.48
C ALA A 85 -3.26 -11.30 0.82
N ASN A 86 -2.10 -11.10 1.44
CA ASN A 86 -0.83 -11.64 0.96
C ASN A 86 -0.84 -13.17 0.95
N GLN A 87 -1.38 -13.82 2.00
CA GLN A 87 -1.52 -15.27 2.06
C GLN A 87 -2.46 -15.81 0.98
N ASP A 88 -3.62 -15.18 0.78
CA ASP A 88 -4.58 -15.56 -0.26
C ASP A 88 -3.93 -15.50 -1.65
N ILE A 89 -3.14 -14.45 -1.92
CA ILE A 89 -2.40 -14.29 -3.18
C ILE A 89 -1.35 -15.39 -3.35
N GLN A 90 -0.57 -15.70 -2.31
CA GLN A 90 0.42 -16.78 -2.36
C GLN A 90 -0.25 -18.12 -2.68
N ASN A 91 -1.35 -18.44 -1.99
CA ASN A 91 -2.09 -19.68 -2.23
C ASN A 91 -2.61 -19.76 -3.67
N MET A 92 -3.13 -18.65 -4.21
CA MET A 92 -3.62 -18.58 -5.60
C MET A 92 -2.49 -18.74 -6.62
N LEU A 93 -1.31 -18.17 -6.36
CA LEU A 93 -0.14 -18.32 -7.24
C LEU A 93 0.34 -19.77 -7.24
N THR A 94 0.50 -20.40 -6.06
CA THR A 94 0.94 -21.79 -5.94
C THR A 94 -0.03 -22.76 -6.62
N ALA A 95 -1.34 -22.59 -6.43
CA ALA A 95 -2.33 -23.46 -7.06
C ALA A 95 -2.38 -23.35 -8.60
N THR A 96 -1.85 -22.26 -9.16
CA THR A 96 -1.79 -22.04 -10.61
C THR A 96 -0.50 -22.58 -11.23
N ASP A 97 0.58 -22.74 -10.44
CA ASP A 97 1.89 -23.27 -10.85
C ASP A 97 1.94 -24.81 -10.84
N GLU A 98 1.04 -25.46 -10.09
CA GLU A 98 0.88 -26.93 -10.03
C GLU A 98 0.04 -27.49 -11.21
N ARG A 99 -0.16 -26.72 -12.29
CA ARG A 99 -0.86 -27.12 -13.53
C ARG A 99 0.04 -26.98 -14.74
#